data_AF-A0A535JAD3-F1
#
_entry.id   AF-A0A535JAD3-F1
#
_cell.length_a   1.000
_cell.length_b   1.000
_cell.length_c   1.000
_cell.angle_alpha   90.00
_cell.angle_beta   90.00
_cell.angle_gamma   90.00
#
_symmetry.space_group_name_H-M   'P 1'
#
loop_
_entity.id
_entity.type
_entity.pdbx_description
1 polymer ?
#
loop_
_entity_poly.entity_id
_entity_poly.type
_entity_poly.pdbx_seq_one_letter_code
_entity_poly.pdbx_strand_id
1 'polypeptide(L)'
;EVVAAFSLNHREPSRRGNRHSSMAPHGCYSCSGDDEWVTIACENDAEFAFLCSALEQPGLADDPRFADIVSRYRNQNELDEIISAWTNGRTKEEAADVLQAG
;
A
#
# COMPACT_ATOMS: atom_id res chain seq x y z
N GLU A 1 -5.91 24.13 16.68
CA GLU A 1 -6.04 22.68 16.95
C GLU A 1 -7.14 22.15 16.04
N VAL A 2 -6.78 21.42 14.99
CA VAL A 2 -7.77 20.83 14.08
C VAL A 2 -7.80 19.34 14.39
N VAL A 3 -8.78 18.95 15.20
CA VAL A 3 -9.11 17.55 15.47
C VAL A 3 -9.86 17.02 14.25
N ALA A 4 -9.22 16.16 13.47
CA ALA A 4 -9.91 15.42 12.41
C ALA A 4 -10.78 14.35 13.08
N ALA A 5 -12.11 14.50 12.95
CA ALA A 5 -13.10 13.65 13.59
C ALA A 5 -13.17 12.26 12.94
N PHE A 6 -12.96 11.21 13.74
CA PHE A 6 -13.26 9.83 13.38
C PHE A 6 -14.73 9.54 13.74
N SER A 7 -15.63 9.61 12.77
CA SER A 7 -17.04 9.23 12.97
C SER A 7 -17.30 7.83 12.42
N LEU A 8 -17.77 6.98 13.33
CA LEU A 8 -18.44 5.69 13.09
C LEU A 8 -19.55 5.84 12.04
N ASN A 9 -19.31 5.37 10.82
CA ASN A 9 -20.37 5.08 9.85
C ASN A 9 -19.95 3.88 9.00
N HIS A 10 -20.72 2.79 9.10
CA HIS A 10 -20.58 1.55 8.32
C HIS A 10 -21.01 1.74 6.85
N ARG A 11 -20.44 2.75 6.20
CA ARG A 11 -20.48 2.98 4.76
C ARG A 11 -19.15 3.62 4.41
N GLU A 12 -18.22 2.79 3.97
CA GLU A 12 -16.88 3.23 3.61
C GLU A 12 -17.00 4.28 2.50
N PRO A 13 -16.63 5.55 2.78
CA PRO A 13 -16.43 6.51 1.70
C PRO A 13 -15.38 5.90 0.79
N SER A 14 -15.49 6.03 -0.54
CA SER A 14 -14.38 5.71 -1.44
C SER A 14 -13.21 6.63 -1.05
N ARG A 15 -12.34 6.16 -0.15
CA ARG A 15 -11.28 6.97 0.45
C ARG A 15 -10.26 7.20 -0.64
N ARG A 16 -10.29 8.40 -1.23
CA ARG A 16 -9.17 8.87 -2.03
C ARG A 16 -7.86 8.88 -1.22
N GLY A 17 -7.94 8.82 0.11
CA GLY A 17 -6.82 8.47 0.99
C GLY A 17 -5.54 9.23 0.64
N ASN A 18 -4.40 8.54 0.75
CA ASN A 18 -3.11 9.06 0.30
C ASN A 18 -2.89 8.87 -1.22
N ARG A 19 -3.89 8.59 -2.05
CA ARG A 19 -3.65 8.22 -3.46
C ARG A 19 -3.04 9.36 -4.26
N HIS A 20 -2.04 9.05 -5.06
CA HIS A 20 -1.36 9.99 -5.95
C HIS A 20 -1.70 9.72 -7.42
N SER A 21 -1.73 10.76 -8.26
CA SER A 21 -2.09 10.61 -9.68
C SER A 21 -0.99 10.00 -10.55
N SER A 22 0.24 9.98 -10.05
CA SER A 22 1.43 9.46 -10.76
C SER A 22 2.26 8.49 -9.93
N MET A 23 1.70 7.94 -8.84
CA MET A 23 2.37 6.91 -8.04
C MET A 23 1.34 5.86 -7.62
N ALA A 24 1.68 4.60 -7.78
CA ALA A 24 0.82 3.48 -7.40
C ALA A 24 1.70 2.25 -7.09
N PRO A 25 1.66 1.74 -5.84
CA PRO A 25 0.87 2.22 -4.72
C PRO A 25 1.35 3.57 -4.16
N HIS A 26 0.47 4.29 -3.47
CA HIS A 26 0.81 5.45 -2.65
C HIS A 26 -0.23 5.52 -1.52
N GLY A 27 0.09 4.90 -0.39
CA GLY A 27 -0.88 4.55 0.65
C GLY A 27 -0.30 4.54 2.06
N CYS A 28 -1.18 4.47 3.05
CA CYS A 28 -0.84 4.22 4.46
C CYS A 28 -1.56 2.94 4.90
N TYR A 29 -0.81 2.01 5.45
CA TYR A 29 -1.25 0.64 5.73
C TYR A 29 -1.01 0.32 7.20
N SER A 30 -2.02 -0.26 7.86
CA SER A 30 -1.92 -0.67 9.26
C SER A 30 -0.93 -1.81 9.41
N CYS A 31 -0.19 -1.77 10.51
CA CYS A 31 0.71 -2.82 10.96
C CYS A 31 0.15 -3.50 12.20
N SER A 32 0.75 -4.61 12.61
CA SER A 32 0.45 -5.23 13.89
C SER A 32 0.86 -4.29 15.03
N GLY A 33 -0.08 -3.96 15.91
CA GLY A 33 0.14 -3.04 17.03
C GLY A 33 -1.05 -2.12 17.25
N ASP A 34 -0.98 -1.30 18.30
CA ASP A 34 -1.97 -0.25 18.55
C ASP A 34 -1.52 1.04 17.87
N ASP A 35 -2.33 1.54 16.94
CA ASP A 35 -2.05 2.74 16.13
C ASP A 35 -0.69 2.71 15.40
N GLU A 36 -0.31 1.55 14.88
CA GLU A 36 0.94 1.33 14.15
C GLU A 36 0.72 1.27 12.63
N TRP A 37 1.52 2.02 11.87
CA TRP A 37 1.30 2.25 10.44
C TRP A 37 2.61 2.40 9.65
N VAL A 38 2.58 2.02 8.37
CA VAL A 38 3.63 2.31 7.38
C VAL A 38 3.05 2.98 6.15
N THR A 39 3.80 3.92 5.59
CA THR A 39 3.48 4.54 4.30
C THR A 39 4.33 3.92 3.20
N ILE A 40 3.70 3.52 2.09
CA ILE A 40 4.37 2.91 0.95
C ILE A 40 4.03 3.72 -0.29
N ALA A 41 5.05 4.10 -1.03
CA ALA A 41 4.96 4.85 -2.28
C ALA A 41 5.89 4.23 -3.32
N CYS A 42 5.37 3.97 -4.52
CA CYS A 42 6.19 3.58 -5.67
C CYS A 42 5.94 4.54 -6.82
N GLU A 43 7.01 5.20 -7.27
CA GLU A 43 7.01 6.15 -8.38
C GLU A 43 7.15 5.44 -9.73
N ASN A 44 7.86 4.32 -9.78
CA ASN A 44 8.20 3.63 -11.03
C ASN A 44 8.04 2.10 -10.94
N ASP A 45 8.18 1.42 -12.08
CA ASP A 45 8.00 -0.02 -12.18
C ASP A 45 9.12 -0.82 -11.49
N ALA A 46 10.32 -0.24 -11.34
CA ALA A 46 11.43 -0.91 -10.64
C ALA A 46 11.16 -0.96 -9.12
N GLU A 47 10.71 0.14 -8.53
CA GLU A 47 10.25 0.19 -7.14
C GLU A 47 9.06 -0.74 -6.90
N PHE A 48 8.13 -0.80 -7.85
CA PHE A 48 7.01 -1.74 -7.76
C PHE A 48 7.46 -3.20 -7.82
N ALA A 49 8.40 -3.55 -8.69
CA ALA A 49 8.96 -4.90 -8.77
C ALA A 49 9.72 -5.30 -7.49
N PHE A 50 10.46 -4.35 -6.89
CA PHE A 50 11.07 -4.53 -5.59
C PHE A 50 10.01 -4.77 -4.51
N LEU A 51 8.97 -3.94 -4.46
CA LEU A 51 7.83 -4.13 -3.54
C LEU A 51 7.22 -5.53 -3.72
N CYS A 52 6.93 -5.96 -4.95
CA CYS A 52 6.37 -7.29 -5.22
C CYS A 52 7.26 -8.42 -4.66
N SER A 53 8.58 -8.26 -4.75
CA SER A 53 9.54 -9.21 -4.18
C SER A 53 9.53 -9.19 -2.65
N ALA A 54 9.49 -8.00 -2.04
CA ALA A 54 9.37 -7.82 -0.59
C ALA A 54 8.05 -8.37 -0.01
N LEU A 55 6.98 -8.31 -0.79
CA LEU A 55 5.68 -8.91 -0.47
C LEU A 55 5.65 -10.44 -0.64
N GLU A 56 6.77 -11.05 -1.06
CA GLU A 56 6.88 -12.48 -1.41
C GLU A 56 5.94 -12.90 -2.55
N GLN A 57 5.56 -11.96 -3.42
CA GLN A 57 4.68 -12.15 -4.57
C GLN A 57 5.28 -11.53 -5.84
N PRO A 58 6.46 -11.99 -6.30
CA PRO A 58 7.14 -11.37 -7.45
C PRO A 58 6.31 -11.40 -8.74
N GLY A 59 5.40 -12.37 -8.90
CA GLY A 59 4.50 -12.47 -10.06
C GLY A 59 3.50 -11.31 -10.21
N LEU A 60 3.29 -10.49 -9.16
CA LEU A 60 2.47 -9.29 -9.26
C LEU A 60 3.06 -8.25 -10.22
N ALA A 61 4.40 -8.21 -10.37
CA ALA A 61 5.05 -7.28 -11.29
C ALA A 61 4.70 -7.56 -12.76
N ASP A 62 4.41 -8.83 -13.09
CA ASP A 62 4.05 -9.27 -14.44
C ASP A 62 2.53 -9.44 -14.63
N ASP A 63 1.74 -9.32 -13.56
CA ASP A 63 0.28 -9.42 -13.64
C ASP A 63 -0.26 -8.26 -14.49
N PRO A 64 -1.05 -8.51 -15.54
CA PRO A 64 -1.63 -7.46 -16.38
C PRO A 64 -2.43 -6.39 -15.59
N ARG A 65 -2.89 -6.71 -14.39
CA ARG A 65 -3.56 -5.77 -13.50
C ARG A 65 -2.62 -4.75 -12.87
N PHE A 66 -1.32 -5.05 -12.76
CA PHE A 66 -0.34 -4.25 -12.04
C PHE A 66 0.96 -3.97 -12.81
N ALA A 67 1.09 -4.49 -14.04
CA ALA A 67 2.32 -4.43 -14.84
C ALA A 67 2.80 -3.01 -15.16
N ASP A 68 1.89 -2.04 -15.23
CA ASP A 68 2.22 -0.64 -15.49
C ASP A 68 1.45 0.29 -14.54
N ILE A 69 1.91 1.53 -14.42
CA ILE A 69 1.34 2.51 -13.48
C ILE A 69 -0.15 2.80 -13.71
N VAL A 70 -0.61 2.79 -14.96
CA VAL A 70 -2.03 3.04 -15.29
C VAL A 70 -2.87 1.85 -14.85
N SER A 71 -2.38 0.64 -15.08
CA SER A 71 -2.99 -0.60 -14.64
C SER A 71 -3.04 -0.67 -13.11
N ARG A 72 -1.94 -0.35 -12.41
CA ARG A 72 -1.90 -0.26 -10.94
C ARG A 72 -2.89 0.75 -10.39
N TYR A 73 -3.00 1.92 -11.01
CA TYR A 73 -3.97 2.94 -10.59
C TYR A 73 -5.42 2.45 -10.77
N ARG A 74 -5.73 1.77 -11.87
CA ARG A 74 -7.07 1.20 -12.14
C ARG A 74 -7.43 0.10 -11.16
N ASN A 75 -6.46 -0.73 -10.76
CA ASN A 75 -6.65 -1.85 -9.85
C ASN A 75 -6.17 -1.56 -8.42
N GLN A 76 -6.09 -0.27 -8.05
CA GLN A 76 -5.45 0.15 -6.80
C GLN A 76 -6.14 -0.38 -5.55
N ASN A 77 -7.46 -0.59 -5.57
CA ASN A 77 -8.16 -1.20 -4.44
C ASN A 77 -7.66 -2.63 -4.16
N GLU A 78 -7.51 -3.43 -5.21
CA GLU A 78 -7.01 -4.80 -5.08
C GLU A 78 -5.54 -4.80 -4.65
N LEU A 79 -4.74 -3.89 -5.20
CA LEU A 79 -3.36 -3.71 -4.78
C LEU A 79 -3.25 -3.29 -3.31
N ASP A 80 -4.12 -2.38 -2.85
CA ASP A 80 -4.20 -1.94 -1.46
C ASP A 80 -4.57 -3.10 -0.52
N GLU A 81 -5.46 -4.00 -0.93
CA GLU A 81 -5.83 -5.20 -0.17
C GLU A 81 -4.66 -6.17 -0.01
N ILE A 82 -3.91 -6.41 -1.10
CA ILE A 82 -2.71 -7.26 -1.09
C ILE A 82 -1.65 -6.70 -0.12
N ILE A 83 -1.37 -5.39 -0.22
CA ILE A 83 -0.39 -4.73 0.64
C ILE A 83 -0.87 -4.76 2.10
N SER A 84 -2.13 -4.44 2.36
CA SER A 84 -2.71 -4.44 3.71
C SER A 84 -2.64 -5.83 4.35
N ALA A 85 -2.90 -6.89 3.59
CA ALA A 85 -2.78 -8.26 4.08
C ALA A 85 -1.35 -8.59 4.54
N TRP A 86 -0.35 -8.08 3.81
CA TRP A 86 1.06 -8.28 4.15
C TRP A 86 1.50 -7.45 5.37
N THR A 87 1.09 -6.18 5.47
CA THR A 87 1.48 -5.29 6.59
C THR A 87 0.79 -5.66 7.89
N ASN A 88 -0.46 -6.13 7.86
CA ASN A 88 -1.22 -6.50 9.06
C ASN A 88 -0.57 -7.61 9.90
N GLY A 89 0.30 -8.43 9.29
CA GLY A 89 1.02 -9.50 9.98
C GLY A 89 2.39 -9.11 10.56
N ARG A 90 2.78 -7.83 10.49
CA ARG A 90 4.14 -7.35 10.82
C ARG A 90 4.11 -6.08 11.65
N THR A 91 5.13 -5.84 12.48
CA THR A 91 5.30 -4.52 13.12
C THR A 91 5.72 -3.48 12.08
N LYS A 92 5.58 -2.19 12.41
CA LYS A 92 6.04 -1.12 11.50
C LYS A 92 7.55 -1.21 11.23
N GLU A 93 8.34 -1.65 12.21
CA GLU A 93 9.78 -1.82 12.10
C GLU A 93 10.12 -2.97 11.15
N GLU A 94 9.49 -4.14 11.34
CA GLU A 94 9.70 -5.28 10.45
C GLU A 94 9.31 -4.95 9.00
N ALA A 95 8.17 -4.27 8.83
CA ALA A 95 7.72 -3.84 7.51
C ALA A 95 8.70 -2.82 6.89
N ALA A 96 9.15 -1.82 7.65
CA ALA A 96 10.09 -0.82 7.18
C ALA A 96 11.45 -1.43 6.81
N ASP A 97 11.99 -2.30 7.66
CA ASP A 97 13.27 -2.97 7.44
C ASP A 97 13.27 -3.77 6.13
N VAL A 98 12.20 -4.53 5.88
CA VAL A 98 12.07 -5.31 4.62
C VAL A 98 11.93 -4.38 3.42
N LEU A 99 11.13 -3.31 3.52
CA LEU A 99 10.87 -2.38 2.41
C LEU A 99 12.02 -1.41 2.12
N GLN A 100 13.01 -1.30 3.01
CA GLN A 100 14.18 -0.42 2.86
C GLN A 100 15.47 -1.19 2.55
N ALA A 101 15.43 -2.52 2.46
CA ALA A 101 16.61 -3.36 2.23
C ALA A 101 17.10 -3.37 0.77
N GLY A 102 16.46 -2.64 -0.14
CA GLY A 102 16.71 -2.61 -1.59
C GLY A 102 17.51 -1.42 -2.08
#